data_AF-A0A850SNY9-F1
#
_entry.id   AF-A0A850SNY9-F1
#
_cell.length_a   1.000
_cell.length_b   1.000
_cell.length_c   1.000
_cell.angle_alpha   90.00
_cell.angle_beta   90.00
_cell.angle_gamma   90.00
#
_symmetry.space_group_name_H-M   'P 1'
#
loop_
_entity.id
_entity.type
_entity.pdbx_description
1 polymer ?
#
loop_
_entity_poly.entity_id
_entity_poly.type
_entity_poly.pdbx_seq_one_letter_code
_entity_poly.pdbx_strand_id
1 'polypeptide(L)'
;MEMARRGGFALSALALAACATEHAATDTAPPADGAFSFVVIGDAPYAPEDEAMLAEAIPLIRDGSYPFIIHVGDFKGGIAPCAAEHD
;
A
#
# COMPACT_ATOMS: atom_id res chain seq x y z
N MET A 1 -46.92 -5.58 43.40
CA MET A 1 -46.81 -4.64 42.28
C MET A 1 -45.94 -3.51 42.81
N GLU A 2 -44.73 -3.27 42.36
CA GLU A 2 -44.29 -3.16 40.98
C GLU A 2 -42.79 -3.48 40.86
N MET A 3 -42.46 -3.99 39.68
CA MET A 3 -41.17 -4.46 39.22
C MET A 3 -40.26 -3.28 38.86
N ALA A 4 -38.97 -3.60 38.66
CA ALA A 4 -38.09 -2.97 37.68
C ALA A 4 -37.34 -1.69 38.15
N ARG A 5 -36.06 -1.47 37.82
CA ARG A 5 -35.19 -2.10 36.83
C ARG A 5 -33.74 -1.74 37.18
N ARG A 6 -32.87 -2.75 37.22
CA ARG A 6 -31.41 -2.60 37.32
C ARG A 6 -30.90 -1.90 36.06
N GLY A 7 -30.42 -0.66 36.18
CA GLY A 7 -29.67 0.02 35.13
C GLY A 7 -28.18 -0.25 35.32
N GLY A 8 -27.70 -1.40 34.86
CA GLY A 8 -26.28 -1.67 34.74
C GLY A 8 -25.70 -0.77 33.66
N PHE A 9 -24.92 0.24 34.05
CA PHE A 9 -24.07 0.97 33.13
C PHE A 9 -22.97 0.00 32.68
N ALA A 10 -23.17 -0.60 31.52
CA ALA A 10 -22.20 -1.44 30.86
C ALA A 10 -20.93 -0.62 30.59
N LEU A 11 -19.89 -0.88 31.38
CA LEU A 11 -18.50 -0.60 31.00
C LEU A 11 -18.20 -1.42 29.75
N SER A 12 -18.29 -0.83 28.56
CA SER A 12 -17.81 -1.43 27.32
C SER A 12 -17.59 -0.36 26.27
N ALA A 13 -16.52 0.42 26.42
CA ALA A 13 -16.07 1.37 25.41
C ALA A 13 -14.54 1.45 25.34
N LEU A 14 -13.85 0.30 25.34
CA LEU A 14 -12.38 0.26 25.24
C LEU A 14 -11.92 -0.93 24.38
N ALA A 15 -12.26 -0.95 23.09
CA ALA A 15 -11.80 -2.03 22.19
C ALA A 15 -11.73 -1.65 20.70
N LEU A 16 -11.28 -0.44 20.33
CA LEU A 16 -11.05 -0.08 18.92
C LEU A 16 -9.63 0.41 18.58
N ALA A 17 -8.67 0.33 19.50
CA ALA A 17 -7.31 0.85 19.28
C ALA A 17 -6.29 -0.19 18.76
N ALA A 18 -6.73 -1.27 18.09
CA ALA A 18 -5.85 -2.40 17.72
C ALA A 18 -5.33 -2.39 16.28
N CYS A 19 -5.68 -1.39 15.46
CA CYS A 19 -5.20 -1.28 14.07
C CYS A 19 -4.22 -0.12 13.86
N ALA A 20 -3.49 0.30 14.90
CA ALA A 20 -2.26 1.05 14.69
C ALA A 20 -1.20 0.03 14.26
N THR A 21 -1.14 -0.27 12.96
CA THR A 21 0.05 -0.88 12.37
C THR A 21 1.17 0.12 12.58
N GLU A 22 1.96 -0.10 13.63
CA GLU A 22 3.22 0.60 13.79
C GLU A 22 4.01 0.34 12.51
N HIS A 23 4.25 1.40 11.74
CA HIS A 23 5.26 1.41 10.69
C HIS A 23 6.57 1.22 11.46
N ALA A 24 6.93 -0.04 11.71
CA ALA A 24 8.21 -0.38 12.29
C ALA A 24 9.23 0.19 11.32
N ALA A 25 9.81 1.32 11.69
CA ALA A 25 10.94 1.90 11.00
C ALA A 25 11.94 0.76 10.91
N THR A 26 12.12 0.24 9.69
CA THR A 26 13.04 -0.85 9.44
C THR A 26 14.38 -0.29 9.83
N ASP A 27 14.93 -0.76 10.95
CA ASP A 27 16.28 -0.41 11.38
C ASP A 27 17.21 -0.95 10.29
N THR A 28 17.45 -0.10 9.30
CA THR A 28 18.12 -0.46 8.07
C THR A 28 19.58 -0.43 8.43
N ALA A 29 20.09 -1.55 8.94
CA ALA A 29 21.52 -1.79 9.01
C ALA A 29 22.14 -1.30 7.69
N PRO A 30 23.28 -0.57 7.73
CA PRO A 30 23.91 -0.06 6.52
C PRO A 30 23.98 -1.17 5.46
N PRO A 31 23.58 -0.90 4.21
CA PRO A 31 23.62 -1.89 3.17
C PRO A 31 25.01 -2.53 3.15
N ALA A 32 25.08 -3.87 3.13
CA ALA A 32 26.35 -4.57 2.97
C ALA A 32 27.05 -4.11 1.69
N ASP A 33 28.37 -4.22 1.63
CA ASP A 33 29.12 -3.84 0.43
C ASP A 33 28.56 -4.57 -0.80
N GLY A 34 28.11 -3.78 -1.80
CA GLY A 34 27.48 -4.30 -3.02
C GLY A 34 25.98 -4.56 -2.94
N ALA A 35 25.32 -4.27 -1.82
CA ALA A 35 23.87 -4.31 -1.73
C ALA A 35 23.24 -3.17 -2.53
N PHE A 36 22.09 -3.45 -3.14
CA PHE A 36 21.29 -2.45 -3.86
C PHE A 36 19.81 -2.64 -3.54
N SER A 37 19.06 -1.55 -3.60
CA SER A 37 17.60 -1.56 -3.55
C SER A 37 17.06 -1.40 -4.96
N PHE A 38 15.90 -1.97 -5.22
CA PHE A 38 15.17 -1.83 -6.47
C PHE A 38 13.68 -1.69 -6.16
N VAL A 39 12.92 -1.20 -7.13
CA VAL A 39 11.49 -1.00 -6.96
C VAL A 39 10.72 -2.13 -7.61
N VAL A 40 9.65 -2.56 -6.97
CA VAL A 40 8.68 -3.49 -7.53
C VAL A 40 7.35 -2.77 -7.65
N ILE A 41 6.77 -2.80 -8.85
CA ILE A 41 5.41 -2.32 -9.13
C ILE A 41 4.61 -3.54 -9.58
N GLY A 42 3.40 -3.71 -9.07
CA GLY A 42 2.53 -4.82 -9.47
C GLY A 42 1.28 -4.30 -10.16
N ASP A 43 0.79 -5.06 -11.15
CA ASP A 43 -0.60 -5.04 -11.64
C ASP A 43 -1.29 -3.65 -11.62
N ALA A 44 -0.65 -2.69 -12.29
CA ALA A 44 -1.12 -1.32 -12.39
C ALA A 44 -0.62 -0.66 -13.68
N PRO A 45 -1.38 0.28 -14.27
CA PRO A 45 -2.70 0.74 -13.81
C PRO A 45 -3.88 0.00 -14.47
N TYR A 46 -4.96 -0.23 -13.70
CA TYR A 46 -6.25 -0.70 -14.23
C TYR A 46 -7.43 0.23 -13.89
N ALA A 47 -7.26 1.11 -12.91
CA ALA A 47 -8.25 2.08 -12.49
C ALA A 47 -7.64 3.49 -12.32
N PRO A 48 -8.45 4.56 -12.36
CA PRO A 48 -7.96 5.93 -12.17
C PRO A 48 -7.19 6.14 -10.86
N GLU A 49 -7.50 5.38 -9.81
CA GLU A 49 -6.79 5.42 -8.54
C GLU A 49 -5.35 4.90 -8.67
N ASP A 50 -5.11 3.90 -9.52
CA ASP A 50 -3.77 3.39 -9.80
C ASP A 50 -2.94 4.43 -10.56
N GLU A 51 -3.57 5.13 -11.51
CA GLU A 51 -2.91 6.23 -12.24
C GLU A 51 -2.49 7.36 -11.28
N ALA A 52 -3.36 7.71 -10.34
CA ALA A 52 -3.05 8.72 -9.32
C ALA A 52 -1.89 8.27 -8.40
N MET A 53 -1.90 7.00 -7.96
CA MET A 53 -0.81 6.43 -7.18
C MET A 53 0.51 6.43 -7.95
N LEU A 54 0.50 6.00 -9.22
CA LEU A 54 1.70 6.00 -10.06
C LEU A 54 2.21 7.42 -10.32
N ALA A 55 1.33 8.40 -10.52
CA ALA A 55 1.70 9.79 -10.68
C ALA A 55 2.43 10.37 -9.45
N GLU A 56 2.09 9.90 -8.25
CA GLU A 56 2.79 10.24 -7.00
C GLU A 56 4.09 9.43 -6.84
N ALA A 57 4.08 8.13 -7.12
CA ALA A 57 5.20 7.24 -6.86
C ALA A 57 6.36 7.40 -7.85
N ILE A 58 6.09 7.60 -9.15
CA ILE A 58 7.12 7.65 -10.20
C ILE A 58 8.18 8.74 -9.94
N PRO A 59 7.84 9.98 -9.54
CA PRO A 59 8.83 10.98 -9.16
C PRO A 59 9.74 10.52 -8.02
N LEU A 60 9.18 9.88 -6.98
CA LEU A 60 9.94 9.38 -5.84
C LEU A 60 10.89 8.25 -6.24
N ILE A 61 10.42 7.36 -7.12
CA ILE A 61 11.23 6.27 -7.68
C ILE A 61 12.40 6.84 -8.49
N ARG A 62 12.15 7.85 -9.33
CA ARG A 62 13.19 8.49 -10.14
C ARG A 62 14.26 9.14 -9.25
N ASP A 63 13.87 9.75 -8.15
CA ASP A 63 14.78 10.45 -7.25
C ASP A 63 15.57 9.48 -6.35
N GLY A 64 15.06 8.27 -6.10
CA GLY A 64 15.68 7.25 -5.25
C GLY A 64 16.92 6.55 -5.81
N SER A 65 17.35 6.86 -7.05
CA SER A 65 18.54 6.28 -7.70
C SER A 65 18.55 4.74 -7.76
N TYR A 66 17.37 4.13 -7.95
CA TYR A 66 17.27 2.68 -8.12
C TYR A 66 17.84 2.24 -9.48
N PRO A 67 18.60 1.13 -9.54
CA PRO A 67 19.26 0.68 -10.76
C PRO A 67 18.28 0.13 -11.80
N PHE A 68 17.11 -0.35 -11.37
CA PHE A 68 16.04 -0.84 -12.22
C PHE A 68 14.72 -0.93 -11.43
N ILE A 69 13.64 -1.16 -12.17
CA ILE A 69 12.29 -1.42 -11.66
C ILE A 69 11.86 -2.79 -12.20
N ILE A 70 11.23 -3.61 -11.36
CA ILE A 70 10.55 -4.82 -11.79
C ILE A 70 9.05 -4.56 -11.78
N HIS A 71 8.42 -4.64 -12.94
CA HIS A 71 6.97 -4.70 -13.03
C HIS A 71 6.52 -6.16 -12.98
N VAL A 72 5.60 -6.49 -12.07
CA VAL A 72 5.11 -7.85 -11.85
C VAL A 72 3.63 -7.92 -12.19
N GLY A 73 3.30 -8.68 -13.23
CA GLY A 73 1.94 -8.79 -13.75
C GLY A 73 1.74 -7.91 -14.98
N ASP A 74 0.50 -7.63 -15.33
CA ASP A 74 0.25 -6.99 -16.61
C ASP A 74 0.49 -5.48 -16.50
N PHE A 75 1.26 -4.97 -17.45
CA PHE A 75 1.33 -3.52 -17.70
C PHE A 75 0.05 -3.01 -18.36
N LYS A 76 -0.71 -3.92 -18.98
CA LYS A 76 -1.92 -3.65 -19.75
C LYS A 76 -2.94 -4.74 -19.50
N GLY A 77 -4.19 -4.37 -19.24
CA GLY A 77 -5.23 -5.34 -18.90
C GLY A 77 -5.48 -6.33 -20.02
N GLY A 78 -5.63 -7.62 -19.68
CA GLY A 78 -5.80 -8.70 -20.67
C GLY A 78 -7.04 -8.61 -21.58
N ILE A 79 -7.99 -7.71 -21.30
CA ILE A 79 -9.14 -7.42 -22.17
C ILE A 79 -8.99 -6.12 -22.97
N ALA A 80 -7.93 -5.35 -22.73
CA ALA A 80 -7.67 -4.11 -23.45
C ALA A 80 -7.31 -4.44 -24.92
N PRO A 81 -7.68 -3.58 -25.89
CA PRO A 81 -7.29 -3.78 -27.28
C PRO A 81 -5.76 -3.84 -27.44
N CYS A 82 -5.29 -4.70 -28.35
CA CYS A 82 -3.89 -4.69 -28.80
C CYS A 82 -3.62 -3.47 -29.70
N ALA A 83 -3.60 -2.29 -29.09
CA ALA A 83 -3.27 -1.02 -29.69
C ALA A 83 -2.11 -0.38 -28.94
N ALA A 84 -1.37 0.52 -29.61
CA ALA A 84 -0.17 1.16 -29.07
C ALA A 84 -0.41 2.07 -27.84
N GLU A 85 -1.66 2.27 -27.44
CA GLU A 85 -1.99 2.94 -26.19
C GLU A 85 -1.45 2.11 -25.01
N HIS A 86 -0.45 2.66 -24.31
CA HIS A 86 0.25 2.02 -23.20
C HIS A 86 1.09 0.78 -23.61
N ASP A 87 1.78 0.83 -24.76
CA ASP A 87 2.90 -0.07 -25.13
C ASP A 87 4.26 0.66 -25.12
#